data_AF-D3EYX2-F1
#
_entry.id   AF-D3EYX2-F1
#
_cell.length_a   1.000
_cell.length_b   1.000
_cell.length_c   1.000
_cell.angle_alpha   90.00
_cell.angle_beta   90.00
_cell.angle_gamma   90.00
#
_symmetry.space_group_name_H-M   'P 1'
#
loop_
_entity.id
_entity.type
_entity.pdbx_description
1 polymer ?
#
loop_
_entity_poly.entity_id
_entity_poly.type
_entity_poly.pdbx_seq_one_letter_code
_entity_poly.pdbx_strand_id
1 'polypeptide(L)'
;MRSAVLLVTLGAIAAALGHQLLGSSSSSSSSMASPPSDVRHDGALGEADGAVPDGATVFGDEIPGVARLDPALLGALRRAATDAAGDGVEFVVESGWRSPEYQQQLLREAVVRYGSEEEAARWVATPTTSAHVSGEAVDIGPSEAAAWLSEHGASYELCQVYGNEPWHYELRPEASARGCPPVYADPTQDPRMQQ
;
A
#
# COMPACT_ATOMS: atom_id res chain seq x y z
N MET A 1 26.52 43.58 7.06
CA MET A 1 27.87 44.13 6.80
C MET A 1 28.76 43.00 6.28
N ARG A 2 29.29 43.18 5.05
CA ARG A 2 30.57 42.67 4.49
C ARG A 2 30.85 41.16 4.60
N SER A 3 30.75 40.40 3.50
CA SER A 3 31.85 40.04 2.57
C SER A 3 32.85 39.04 3.21
N ALA A 4 33.20 37.91 2.59
CA ALA A 4 34.07 37.90 1.43
C ALA A 4 34.06 36.56 0.65
N VAL A 5 34.13 36.71 -0.67
CA VAL A 5 34.66 35.74 -1.64
C VAL A 5 36.19 35.76 -1.53
N LEU A 6 36.86 34.61 -1.65
CA LEU A 6 38.24 34.58 -2.15
C LEU A 6 38.41 33.45 -3.16
N LEU A 7 39.05 33.82 -4.26
CA LEU A 7 39.25 33.09 -5.51
C LEU A 7 40.77 33.11 -5.79
N VAL A 8 41.25 32.07 -6.50
CA VAL A 8 42.35 32.10 -7.50
C VAL A 8 43.78 31.66 -7.11
N THR A 9 44.08 30.41 -7.54
CA THR A 9 45.20 29.84 -8.36
C THR A 9 46.70 30.07 -8.10
N LEU A 10 47.52 29.02 -8.34
CA LEU A 10 48.62 28.87 -9.36
C LEU A 10 49.50 27.63 -9.01
N GLY A 11 49.67 26.59 -9.87
CA GLY A 11 50.70 26.42 -10.93
C GLY A 11 52.00 25.73 -10.37
N ALA A 12 52.76 24.80 -10.97
CA ALA A 12 52.84 24.18 -12.31
C ALA A 12 53.96 23.07 -12.36
N ILE A 13 53.77 22.04 -13.22
CA ILE A 13 54.70 21.32 -14.15
C ILE A 13 55.92 20.48 -13.64
N ALA A 14 56.00 19.20 -14.11
CA ALA A 14 57.15 18.64 -14.86
C ALA A 14 56.82 17.29 -15.54
N ALA A 15 57.27 17.13 -16.79
CA ALA A 15 56.99 16.02 -17.72
C ALA A 15 58.15 15.02 -17.82
N ALA A 16 57.86 13.81 -18.31
CA ALA A 16 58.85 12.93 -18.95
C ALA A 16 58.20 12.06 -20.06
N LEU A 17 58.86 12.05 -21.22
CA LEU A 17 58.47 11.44 -22.50
C LEU A 17 58.87 9.96 -22.64
N GLY A 18 58.19 9.26 -23.58
CA GLY A 18 58.74 8.18 -24.41
C GLY A 18 57.99 6.85 -24.28
N HIS A 19 57.65 6.07 -25.31
CA HIS A 19 58.00 5.99 -26.73
C HIS A 19 56.85 5.28 -27.49
N GLN A 20 56.72 5.52 -28.79
CA GLN A 20 55.75 4.89 -29.69
C GLN A 20 56.20 3.52 -30.23
N LEU A 21 55.27 2.56 -30.44
CA LEU A 21 55.36 1.52 -31.49
C LEU A 21 53.96 0.96 -31.90
N LEU A 22 53.61 1.19 -33.18
CA LEU A 22 52.99 0.33 -34.22
C LEU A 22 51.98 -0.82 -33.92
N GLY A 23 50.89 -0.86 -34.72
CA GLY A 23 50.09 -2.04 -35.14
C GLY A 23 48.56 -1.87 -34.99
N SER A 24 47.76 -1.61 -36.04
CA SER A 24 47.04 -2.57 -36.96
C SER A 24 46.31 -3.71 -36.23
N SER A 25 45.07 -4.16 -36.47
CA SER A 25 43.97 -3.96 -37.44
C SER A 25 42.73 -4.70 -36.87
N SER A 26 41.50 -4.16 -36.99
CA SER A 26 40.38 -4.62 -37.84
C SER A 26 39.58 -5.89 -37.45
N SER A 27 38.29 -5.65 -37.16
CA SER A 27 37.09 -6.32 -37.70
C SER A 27 36.42 -7.55 -37.04
N SER A 28 35.09 -7.37 -36.89
CA SER A 28 33.97 -8.30 -37.13
C SER A 28 33.45 -9.18 -35.99
N SER A 29 32.18 -8.95 -35.63
CA SER A 29 31.16 -10.00 -35.48
C SER A 29 29.76 -9.38 -35.52
N SER A 30 28.97 -9.81 -36.49
CA SER A 30 27.57 -9.42 -36.72
C SER A 30 26.60 -10.15 -35.79
N SER A 31 25.52 -9.44 -35.46
CA SER A 31 24.12 -9.89 -35.38
C SER A 31 23.78 -11.25 -34.75
N MET A 32 23.17 -11.19 -33.57
CA MET A 32 22.00 -12.02 -33.25
C MET A 32 20.88 -11.10 -32.74
N ALA A 33 19.80 -11.00 -33.52
CA ALA A 33 18.55 -10.45 -33.07
C ALA A 33 17.85 -11.51 -32.21
N SER A 34 17.67 -11.23 -30.92
CA SER A 34 16.85 -12.04 -30.03
C SER A 34 15.36 -11.72 -30.27
N PRO A 35 14.45 -12.71 -30.18
CA PRO A 35 13.02 -12.48 -30.34
C PRO A 35 12.47 -11.68 -29.14
N PRO A 36 11.29 -11.05 -29.26
CA PRO A 36 10.64 -10.45 -28.10
C PRO A 36 10.33 -11.57 -27.10
N SER A 37 10.95 -11.50 -25.93
CA SER A 37 10.57 -12.33 -24.79
C SER A 37 9.20 -11.85 -24.33
N ASP A 38 8.15 -12.55 -24.76
CA ASP A 38 6.89 -12.65 -24.01
C ASP A 38 7.22 -13.31 -22.67
N VAL A 39 7.67 -12.50 -21.70
CA VAL A 39 7.79 -12.92 -20.31
C VAL A 39 6.39 -12.83 -19.71
N ARG A 40 5.64 -13.92 -19.84
CA ARG A 40 4.54 -14.19 -18.92
C ARG A 40 5.16 -14.28 -17.51
N HIS A 41 4.85 -13.32 -16.66
CA HIS A 41 5.16 -13.42 -15.24
C HIS A 41 4.23 -14.48 -14.62
N ASP A 42 4.71 -15.72 -14.56
CA ASP A 42 4.13 -16.75 -13.69
C ASP A 42 4.37 -16.36 -12.22
N GLY A 43 3.34 -15.98 -11.48
CA GLY A 43 3.27 -16.22 -10.03
C GLY A 43 3.54 -15.09 -9.04
N ALA A 44 3.74 -13.84 -9.46
CA ALA A 44 3.78 -12.70 -8.52
C ALA A 44 2.37 -12.12 -8.36
N LEU A 45 1.85 -12.10 -7.13
CA LEU A 45 0.56 -11.46 -6.84
C LEU A 45 0.63 -9.96 -7.14
N GLY A 46 -0.41 -9.43 -7.79
CA GLY A 46 -0.45 -8.05 -8.27
C GLY A 46 -1.81 -7.38 -8.07
N GLU A 47 -2.10 -6.34 -8.85
CA GLU A 47 -3.35 -5.58 -8.72
C GLU A 47 -4.60 -6.46 -8.88
N ALA A 48 -4.54 -7.46 -9.78
CA ALA A 48 -5.62 -8.43 -9.98
C ALA A 48 -5.98 -9.22 -8.70
N ASP A 49 -5.00 -9.37 -7.81
CA ASP A 49 -5.10 -10.10 -6.54
C ASP A 49 -5.43 -9.19 -5.36
N GLY A 50 -5.57 -7.87 -5.58
CA GLY A 50 -5.93 -6.88 -4.58
C GLY A 50 -4.79 -5.96 -4.13
N ALA A 51 -3.62 -6.00 -4.76
CA ALA A 51 -2.62 -4.96 -4.55
C ALA A 51 -3.16 -3.61 -5.06
N VAL A 52 -2.85 -2.53 -4.33
CA VAL A 52 -3.36 -1.19 -4.64
C VAL A 52 -2.17 -0.28 -4.97
N PRO A 53 -2.19 0.46 -6.09
CA PRO A 53 -1.16 1.43 -6.41
C PRO A 53 -1.10 2.59 -5.41
N ASP A 54 0.09 3.16 -5.20
CA ASP A 54 0.27 4.34 -4.35
C ASP A 54 -0.67 5.49 -4.78
N GLY A 55 -1.36 6.10 -3.81
CA GLY A 55 -2.27 7.21 -4.05
C GLY A 55 -3.62 6.82 -4.66
N ALA A 56 -3.95 5.52 -4.72
CA ALA A 56 -5.30 5.08 -5.08
C ALA A 56 -6.34 5.67 -4.13
N THR A 57 -7.45 6.14 -4.69
CA THR A 57 -8.56 6.70 -3.91
C THR A 57 -9.76 5.78 -3.96
N VAL A 58 -10.78 6.08 -3.14
CA VAL A 58 -12.08 5.38 -3.16
C VAL A 58 -12.86 5.56 -4.47
N PHE A 59 -12.35 6.36 -5.41
CA PHE A 59 -12.93 6.61 -6.73
C PHE A 59 -12.23 5.83 -7.86
N GLY A 60 -11.19 5.04 -7.57
CA GLY A 60 -10.48 4.22 -8.57
C GLY A 60 -11.24 2.95 -8.94
N ASP A 61 -12.32 3.08 -9.72
CA ASP A 61 -13.19 1.96 -10.14
C ASP A 61 -12.47 0.91 -11.02
N GLU A 62 -11.31 1.23 -11.57
CA GLU A 62 -10.47 0.32 -12.36
C GLU A 62 -9.56 -0.57 -11.50
N ILE A 63 -9.32 -0.19 -10.25
CA ILE A 63 -8.39 -0.88 -9.35
C ILE A 63 -9.14 -2.02 -8.66
N PRO A 64 -8.76 -3.30 -8.84
CA PRO A 64 -9.53 -4.42 -8.27
C PRO A 64 -9.67 -4.36 -6.74
N GLY A 65 -8.66 -3.87 -6.03
CA GLY A 65 -8.74 -3.64 -4.57
C GLY A 65 -9.82 -2.64 -4.16
N VAL A 66 -10.20 -1.70 -5.02
CA VAL A 66 -11.30 -0.74 -4.75
C VAL A 66 -12.62 -1.25 -5.35
N ALA A 67 -12.59 -1.69 -6.60
CA ALA A 67 -13.77 -2.08 -7.37
C ALA A 67 -14.50 -3.32 -6.83
N ARG A 68 -13.82 -4.17 -6.04
CA ARG A 68 -14.38 -5.38 -5.44
C ARG A 68 -14.77 -5.23 -3.97
N LEU A 69 -14.70 -4.01 -3.42
CA LEU A 69 -15.31 -3.73 -2.13
C LEU A 69 -16.82 -3.94 -2.19
N ASP A 70 -17.41 -4.28 -1.04
CA ASP A 70 -18.86 -4.31 -0.90
C ASP A 70 -19.46 -2.96 -1.37
N PRO A 71 -20.48 -2.97 -2.24
CA PRO A 71 -21.01 -1.74 -2.81
C PRO A 71 -21.56 -0.73 -1.77
N ALA A 72 -22.08 -1.20 -0.63
CA ALA A 72 -22.56 -0.32 0.43
C ALA A 72 -21.39 0.32 1.18
N LEU A 73 -20.34 -0.46 1.48
CA LEU A 73 -19.09 0.05 2.03
C LEU A 73 -18.47 1.10 1.10
N LEU A 74 -18.28 0.79 -0.18
CA LEU A 74 -17.71 1.72 -1.15
C LEU A 74 -18.55 3.00 -1.29
N GLY A 75 -19.88 2.87 -1.28
CA GLY A 75 -20.78 4.01 -1.28
C GLY A 75 -20.64 4.89 -0.04
N ALA A 76 -20.47 4.31 1.15
CA ALA A 76 -20.23 5.05 2.39
C ALA A 76 -18.88 5.77 2.36
N LEU A 77 -17.82 5.09 1.92
CA LEU A 77 -16.48 5.64 1.78
C LEU A 77 -16.45 6.85 0.84
N ARG A 78 -17.16 6.78 -0.30
CA ARG A 78 -17.24 7.91 -1.25
C ARG A 78 -17.93 9.14 -0.67
N ARG A 79 -18.99 8.95 0.13
CA ARG A 79 -19.65 10.06 0.83
C ARG A 79 -18.71 10.68 1.86
N ALA A 80 -18.09 9.85 2.70
CA ALA A 80 -17.12 10.30 3.69
C ALA A 80 -15.94 11.05 3.05
N ALA A 81 -15.32 10.50 2.00
CA ALA A 81 -14.21 11.12 1.30
C ALA A 81 -14.59 12.46 0.65
N THR A 82 -15.82 12.60 0.14
CA THR A 82 -16.30 13.87 -0.44
C THR A 82 -16.40 14.96 0.63
N ASP A 83 -16.92 14.62 1.80
CA ASP A 83 -17.07 15.59 2.89
C ASP A 83 -15.72 15.89 3.55
N ALA A 84 -14.87 14.88 3.77
CA ALA A 84 -13.51 15.03 4.28
C ALA A 84 -12.64 15.95 3.40
N ALA A 85 -12.82 15.88 2.07
CA ALA A 85 -12.14 16.78 1.15
C ALA A 85 -12.53 18.27 1.37
N GLY A 86 -13.74 18.53 1.85
CA GLY A 86 -14.18 19.86 2.28
C GLY A 86 -13.40 20.40 3.49
N ASP A 87 -12.88 19.50 4.32
CA ASP A 87 -12.02 19.80 5.46
C ASP A 87 -10.52 19.74 5.11
N GLY A 88 -10.19 19.50 3.83
CA GLY A 88 -8.82 19.39 3.35
C GLY A 88 -8.15 18.05 3.66
N VAL A 89 -8.93 17.00 3.94
CA VAL A 89 -8.45 15.64 4.21
C VAL A 89 -8.70 14.76 2.99
N GLU A 90 -7.66 14.13 2.46
CA GLU A 90 -7.75 13.20 1.33
C GLU A 90 -7.71 11.75 1.82
N PHE A 91 -8.54 10.88 1.22
CA PHE A 91 -8.53 9.44 1.51
C PHE A 91 -7.73 8.68 0.46
N VAL A 92 -6.71 7.98 0.92
CA VAL A 92 -5.94 6.99 0.16
C VAL A 92 -6.34 5.59 0.63
N VAL A 93 -6.61 4.71 -0.31
CA VAL A 93 -6.84 3.29 -0.03
C VAL A 93 -5.49 2.61 0.02
N GLU A 94 -5.03 2.28 1.23
CA GLU A 94 -3.79 1.52 1.44
C GLU A 94 -4.04 0.04 1.13
N SER A 95 -5.25 -0.45 1.43
CA SER A 95 -5.70 -1.77 1.03
C SER A 95 -7.22 -1.86 1.05
N GLY A 96 -7.81 -2.43 0.00
CA GLY A 96 -9.24 -2.74 -0.04
C GLY A 96 -9.47 -4.24 -0.10
N TRP A 97 -10.22 -4.69 -1.10
CA TRP A 97 -10.43 -6.11 -1.37
C TRP A 97 -9.10 -6.85 -1.65
N ARG A 98 -8.99 -8.08 -1.15
CA ARG A 98 -7.85 -8.97 -1.39
C ARG A 98 -8.33 -10.34 -1.84
N SER A 99 -7.61 -10.99 -2.75
CA SER A 99 -7.80 -12.41 -3.04
C SER A 99 -7.43 -13.27 -1.81
N PRO A 100 -8.00 -14.48 -1.66
CA PRO A 100 -7.56 -15.44 -0.66
C PRO A 100 -6.06 -15.76 -0.74
N GLU A 101 -5.52 -15.85 -1.94
CA GLU A 101 -4.10 -16.11 -2.20
C GLU A 101 -3.22 -14.98 -1.68
N TYR A 102 -3.64 -13.73 -1.90
CA TYR A 102 -2.94 -12.56 -1.39
C TYR A 102 -3.02 -12.45 0.12
N GLN A 103 -4.19 -12.67 0.70
CA GLN A 103 -4.34 -12.72 2.15
C GLN A 103 -3.45 -13.82 2.76
N GLN A 104 -3.36 -14.99 2.12
CA GLN A 104 -2.50 -16.08 2.59
C GLN A 104 -1.01 -15.71 2.52
N GLN A 105 -0.58 -14.98 1.48
CA GLN A 105 0.78 -14.47 1.41
C GLN A 105 1.08 -13.50 2.54
N LEU A 106 0.21 -12.51 2.79
CA LEU A 106 0.37 -11.55 3.88
C LEU A 106 0.46 -12.24 5.25
N LEU A 107 -0.35 -13.29 5.47
CA LEU A 107 -0.29 -14.07 6.71
C LEU A 107 1.08 -14.75 6.88
N ARG A 108 1.61 -15.38 5.82
CA ARG A 108 2.95 -16.01 5.89
C ARG A 108 4.04 -14.98 6.18
N GLU A 109 3.95 -13.80 5.56
CA GLU A 109 4.90 -12.70 5.79
C GLU A 109 4.80 -12.18 7.23
N ALA A 110 3.59 -12.07 7.78
CA ALA A 110 3.37 -11.69 9.17
C ALA A 110 3.95 -12.73 10.14
N VAL A 111 3.77 -14.03 9.88
CA VAL A 111 4.39 -15.09 10.70
C VAL A 111 5.91 -14.97 10.71
N VAL A 112 6.53 -14.70 9.56
CA VAL A 112 7.99 -14.48 9.49
C VAL A 112 8.39 -13.22 10.26
N ARG A 113 7.60 -12.14 10.16
CA ARG A 113 7.88 -10.86 10.82
C ARG A 113 7.74 -10.93 12.34
N TYR A 114 6.69 -11.58 12.84
CA TYR A 114 6.32 -11.61 14.25
C TYR A 114 6.78 -12.88 14.99
N GLY A 115 7.24 -13.89 14.26
CA GLY A 115 7.90 -15.07 14.80
C GLY A 115 6.96 -16.25 15.13
N SER A 116 5.64 -16.04 15.14
CA SER A 116 4.65 -17.10 15.33
C SER A 116 3.31 -16.75 14.66
N GLU A 117 2.48 -17.77 14.44
CA GLU A 117 1.08 -17.59 14.02
C GLU A 117 0.27 -16.82 15.08
N GLU A 118 0.54 -17.07 16.36
CA GLU A 118 -0.14 -16.40 17.48
C GLU A 118 0.11 -14.88 17.48
N GLU A 119 1.36 -14.45 17.32
CA GLU A 119 1.67 -13.02 17.27
C GLU A 119 1.23 -12.38 15.94
N ALA A 120 1.29 -13.13 14.83
CA ALA A 120 0.81 -12.65 13.54
C ALA A 120 -0.72 -12.46 13.51
N ALA A 121 -1.48 -13.30 14.22
CA ALA A 121 -2.94 -13.22 14.29
C ALA A 121 -3.46 -11.93 14.94
N ARG A 122 -2.58 -11.17 15.61
CA ARG A 122 -2.88 -9.83 16.14
C ARG A 122 -2.88 -8.74 15.07
N TRP A 123 -2.51 -9.06 13.83
CA TRP A 123 -2.37 -8.09 12.73
C TRP A 123 -2.92 -8.59 11.40
N VAL A 124 -2.90 -9.90 11.16
CA VAL A 124 -3.29 -10.47 9.86
C VAL A 124 -4.20 -11.67 10.07
N ALA A 125 -5.45 -11.53 9.62
CA ALA A 125 -6.44 -12.59 9.61
C ALA A 125 -6.12 -13.69 8.59
N THR A 126 -6.74 -14.86 8.79
CA THR A 126 -6.68 -15.97 7.82
C THR A 126 -7.42 -15.63 6.52
N PRO A 127 -7.17 -16.34 5.41
CA PRO A 127 -7.94 -16.17 4.17
C PRO A 127 -9.45 -16.40 4.34
N THR A 128 -9.86 -17.24 5.27
CA THR A 128 -11.27 -17.57 5.51
C THR A 128 -11.98 -16.49 6.32
N THR A 129 -11.28 -15.83 7.24
CA THR A 129 -11.89 -14.91 8.21
C THR A 129 -11.66 -13.43 7.90
N SER A 130 -10.74 -13.11 6.99
CA SER A 130 -10.42 -11.73 6.63
C SER A 130 -11.58 -11.01 5.95
N ALA A 131 -12.00 -9.88 6.54
CA ALA A 131 -13.01 -9.00 5.94
C ALA A 131 -12.52 -8.34 4.63
N HIS A 132 -11.22 -8.23 4.40
CA HIS A 132 -10.70 -7.80 3.09
C HIS A 132 -10.98 -8.83 2.00
N VAL A 133 -11.04 -10.12 2.33
CA VAL A 133 -11.34 -11.17 1.35
C VAL A 133 -12.81 -11.14 0.93
N SER A 134 -13.72 -10.86 1.87
CA SER A 134 -15.14 -10.64 1.58
C SER A 134 -15.44 -9.26 0.98
N GLY A 135 -14.46 -8.35 0.94
CA GLY A 135 -14.65 -6.96 0.47
C GLY A 135 -15.36 -6.06 1.49
N GLU A 136 -15.47 -6.50 2.74
CA GLU A 136 -16.22 -5.82 3.81
C GLU A 136 -15.34 -4.92 4.69
N ALA A 137 -14.04 -4.81 4.39
CA ALA A 137 -13.08 -3.94 5.07
C ALA A 137 -12.20 -3.14 4.11
N VAL A 138 -11.73 -2.00 4.60
CA VAL A 138 -10.75 -1.15 3.91
C VAL A 138 -9.75 -0.57 4.93
N ASP A 139 -8.50 -0.47 4.50
CA ASP A 139 -7.43 0.25 5.20
C ASP A 139 -7.27 1.62 4.56
N ILE A 140 -7.54 2.67 5.33
CA ILE A 140 -7.51 4.07 4.87
C ILE A 140 -6.29 4.79 5.44
N GLY A 141 -5.52 5.39 4.53
CA GLY A 141 -4.46 6.33 4.81
C GLY A 141 -4.75 7.71 4.20
N PRO A 142 -3.86 8.69 4.40
CA PRO A 142 -2.83 8.72 5.44
C PRO A 142 -3.45 8.79 6.85
N SER A 143 -2.63 8.86 7.91
CA SER A 143 -3.12 8.86 9.29
C SER A 143 -4.10 10.00 9.61
N GLU A 144 -4.02 11.15 8.93
CA GLU A 144 -5.03 12.19 9.09
C GLU A 144 -6.42 11.77 8.60
N ALA A 145 -6.51 10.93 7.55
CA ALA A 145 -7.78 10.39 7.07
C ALA A 145 -8.38 9.40 8.06
N ALA A 146 -7.55 8.54 8.64
CA ALA A 146 -7.95 7.66 9.73
C ALA A 146 -8.42 8.44 10.98
N ALA A 147 -7.75 9.55 11.31
CA ALA A 147 -8.17 10.41 12.43
C ALA A 147 -9.52 11.08 12.14
N TRP A 148 -9.71 11.60 10.92
CA TRP A 148 -10.99 12.17 10.49
C TRP A 148 -12.12 11.13 10.56
N LEU A 149 -11.89 9.91 10.07
CA LEU A 149 -12.86 8.82 10.17
C LEU A 149 -13.15 8.40 11.61
N SER A 150 -12.18 8.48 12.52
CA SER A 150 -12.43 8.23 13.94
C SER A 150 -13.41 9.23 14.55
N GLU A 151 -13.43 10.47 14.08
CA GLU A 151 -14.31 11.54 14.58
C GLU A 151 -15.66 11.57 13.87
N HIS A 152 -15.66 11.32 12.55
CA HIS A 152 -16.81 11.54 11.68
C HIS A 152 -17.44 10.26 11.11
N GLY A 153 -16.70 9.14 11.11
CA GLY A 153 -17.04 7.92 10.37
C GLY A 153 -18.38 7.32 10.74
N ALA A 154 -18.79 7.40 12.01
CA ALA A 154 -20.06 6.85 12.47
C ALA A 154 -21.26 7.42 11.69
N SER A 155 -21.21 8.70 11.28
CA SER A 155 -22.27 9.32 10.47
C SER A 155 -22.44 8.70 9.08
N TYR A 156 -21.42 8.01 8.57
CA TYR A 156 -21.41 7.26 7.33
C TYR A 156 -21.52 5.74 7.53
N GLU A 157 -21.75 5.30 8.77
CA GLU A 157 -21.72 3.89 9.16
C GLU A 157 -20.32 3.25 9.05
N LEU A 158 -19.26 4.04 9.00
CA LEU A 158 -17.87 3.57 8.94
C LEU A 158 -17.28 3.56 10.34
N CYS A 159 -16.81 2.41 10.79
CA CYS A 159 -16.27 2.26 12.13
C CYS A 159 -14.93 1.55 12.12
N GLN A 160 -14.00 2.09 12.92
CA GLN A 160 -12.78 1.39 13.30
C GLN A 160 -13.18 0.11 14.06
N VAL A 161 -12.54 -1.02 13.72
CA VAL A 161 -12.85 -2.31 14.35
C VAL A 161 -11.81 -2.72 15.39
N TYR A 162 -10.54 -2.45 15.12
CA TYR A 162 -9.41 -2.88 15.93
C TYR A 162 -8.60 -1.70 16.45
N GLY A 163 -8.35 -1.65 17.76
CA GLY A 163 -7.65 -0.56 18.42
C GLY A 163 -6.18 -0.43 18.03
N ASN A 164 -5.53 -1.52 17.64
CA ASN A 164 -4.17 -1.53 17.11
C ASN A 164 -4.08 -1.19 15.61
N GLU A 165 -5.21 -1.03 14.93
CA GLU A 165 -5.29 -0.76 13.49
C GLU A 165 -6.20 0.46 13.25
N PRO A 166 -5.74 1.69 13.56
CA PRO A 166 -6.55 2.91 13.37
C PRO A 166 -6.95 3.17 11.91
N TRP A 167 -6.31 2.51 10.96
CA TRP A 167 -6.60 2.57 9.53
C TRP A 167 -7.70 1.61 9.08
N HIS A 168 -8.05 0.56 9.85
CA HIS A 168 -8.97 -0.51 9.44
C HIS A 168 -10.43 -0.16 9.73
N TYR A 169 -11.22 0.04 8.68
CA TYR A 169 -12.64 0.41 8.76
C TYR A 169 -13.55 -0.63 8.10
N GLU A 170 -14.68 -0.90 8.75
CA GLU A 170 -15.77 -1.72 8.22
C GLU A 170 -17.09 -0.95 8.29
N LEU A 171 -18.06 -1.37 7.47
CA LEU A 171 -19.42 -0.88 7.56
C LEU A 171 -20.10 -1.48 8.81
N ARG A 172 -20.68 -0.63 9.64
CA ARG A 172 -21.47 -0.98 10.84
C ARG A 172 -22.83 -0.31 10.75
N PRO A 173 -23.84 -1.03 10.22
CA PRO A 173 -25.19 -0.50 10.10
C PRO A 173 -25.69 0.09 11.42
N GLU A 174 -26.45 1.17 11.33
CA GLU A 174 -27.00 1.92 12.47
C GLU A 174 -25.97 2.71 13.30
N ALA A 175 -24.68 2.71 12.96
CA ALA A 175 -23.68 3.49 13.69
C ALA A 175 -23.96 5.00 13.65
N SER A 176 -24.65 5.50 12.61
CA SER A 176 -25.10 6.89 12.54
C SER A 176 -26.12 7.25 13.61
N ALA A 177 -26.91 6.27 14.06
CA ALA A 177 -27.94 6.45 15.08
C ALA A 177 -27.46 6.07 16.49
N ARG A 178 -26.54 5.10 16.60
CA ARG A 178 -26.14 4.48 17.88
C ARG A 178 -24.68 4.69 18.25
N GLY A 179 -23.89 5.27 17.35
CA GLY A 179 -22.44 5.28 17.44
C GLY A 179 -21.82 3.95 17.02
N CYS A 180 -20.50 3.95 16.82
CA CYS A 180 -19.76 2.73 16.52
C CYS A 180 -19.80 1.75 17.70
N PRO A 181 -19.84 0.42 17.43
CA PRO A 181 -19.63 -0.58 18.46
C PRO A 181 -18.29 -0.42 19.18
N PRO A 182 -18.13 -0.99 20.40
CA PRO A 182 -16.83 -1.02 21.06
C PRO A 182 -15.76 -1.66 20.16
N VAL A 183 -14.60 -1.01 20.08
CA VAL A 183 -13.44 -1.55 19.36
C VAL A 183 -12.87 -2.76 20.09
N TYR A 184 -12.41 -3.75 19.34
CA TYR A 184 -11.59 -4.83 19.88
C TYR A 184 -10.15 -4.32 20.10
N ALA A 185 -9.39 -4.93 21.01
CA ALA A 185 -7.99 -4.55 21.18
C ALA A 185 -7.15 -4.87 19.93
N ASP A 186 -7.37 -6.05 19.36
CA ASP A 186 -6.79 -6.56 18.13
C ASP A 186 -7.68 -7.69 17.55
N PRO A 187 -7.43 -8.19 16.32
CA PRO A 187 -8.25 -9.21 15.67
C PRO A 187 -8.44 -10.50 16.48
N THR A 188 -7.53 -10.85 17.40
CA THR A 188 -7.66 -12.09 18.20
C THR A 188 -8.86 -12.07 19.15
N GLN A 189 -9.40 -10.89 19.46
CA GLN A 189 -10.59 -10.72 20.30
C GLN A 189 -11.91 -10.72 19.51
N ASP A 190 -11.86 -10.68 18.19
CA ASP A 190 -13.04 -10.72 17.33
C ASP A 190 -13.54 -12.16 17.17
N PRO A 191 -14.78 -12.48 17.59
CA PRO A 191 -15.32 -13.83 17.47
C PRO A 191 -15.33 -14.37 16.03
N ARG A 192 -15.36 -13.50 15.02
CA ARG A 192 -15.30 -13.91 13.60
C ARG A 192 -13.98 -14.58 13.25
N MET A 193 -12.91 -14.29 13.99
CA MET A 193 -11.56 -14.83 13.76
C MET A 193 -11.34 -16.22 14.37
N GLN A 194 -12.32 -16.76 15.11
CA GLN A 194 -12.22 -18.02 15.85
C GLN A 194 -12.86 -19.23 15.12
N GLN A 195 -13.12 -19.10 13.82
CA GLN A 195 -13.82 -20.11 13.00
C GLN A 195 -12.90 -21.21 12.46
#